data_AF-A0A2M7N5T2-F1
#
_entry.id   AF-A0A2M7N5T2-F1
#
_cell.length_a   1.000
_cell.length_b   1.000
_cell.length_c   1.000
_cell.angle_alpha   90.00
_cell.angle_beta   90.00
_cell.angle_gamma   90.00
#
_symmetry.space_group_name_H-M   'P 1'
#
loop_
_entity.id
_entity.type
_entity.pdbx_description
1 polymer ?
#
loop_
_entity_poly.entity_id
_entity_poly.type
_entity_poly.pdbx_seq_one_letter_code
_entity_poly.pdbx_strand_id
1 'polypeptide(L)' 'MQEKSFWDTCLRSFEKSLPPQQFNSWIKPLRLSNDN' A
#
# COMPACT_ATOMS: atom_id res chain seq x y z
N MET A 1 12.04 -12.42 -4.29
CA MET A 1 12.11 -11.16 -3.50
C MET A 1 11.54 -9.94 -4.26
N GLN A 2 10.58 -10.11 -5.18
CA GLN A 2 10.10 -9.00 -6.05
C GLN A 2 8.77 -8.37 -5.61
N GLU A 3 7.93 -9.09 -4.86
CA GLU A 3 6.58 -8.62 -4.52
C GLU A 3 6.56 -7.48 -3.51
N LYS A 4 7.49 -7.53 -2.54
CA LYS A 4 7.62 -6.47 -1.53
C LYS A 4 7.97 -5.13 -2.19
N SER A 5 8.80 -5.16 -3.25
CA SER A 5 9.20 -3.96 -3.99
C SER A 5 8.04 -3.35 -4.78
N PHE A 6 7.16 -4.17 -5.35
CA PHE A 6 6.00 -3.68 -6.11
C PHE A 6 4.98 -3.01 -5.18
N TRP A 7 4.64 -3.66 -4.06
CA TRP A 7 3.72 -3.09 -3.09
C TRP A 7 4.24 -1.81 -2.44
N ASP A 8 5.52 -1.73 -2.09
CA ASP A 8 6.14 -0.49 -1.61
C ASP A 8 6.03 0.65 -2.64
N THR A 9 6.17 0.33 -3.93
CA THR A 9 6.02 1.32 -5.01
C THR A 9 4.59 1.83 -5.09
N CYS A 10 3.61 0.93 -5.00
CA CYS A 10 2.19 1.29 -4.95
C CYS A 10 1.86 2.15 -3.72
N LEU A 11 2.34 1.76 -2.53
CA LEU A 11 2.14 2.51 -1.29
C LEU A 11 2.65 3.95 -1.41
N ARG A 12 3.86 4.14 -1.95
CA ARG A 12 4.45 5.47 -2.17
C ARG A 12 3.65 6.32 -3.17
N SER A 13 3.06 5.69 -4.18
CA SER A 13 2.18 6.38 -5.14
C SER A 13 0.86 6.81 -4.48
N PHE A 14 0.27 5.93 -3.68
CA PHE A 14 -0.96 6.20 -2.95
C PHE A 14 -0.77 7.25 -1.84
N GLU A 15 0.36 7.24 -1.14
CA GLU A 15 0.68 8.25 -0.12
C GLU A 15 0.72 9.67 -0.69
N LYS A 16 1.15 9.83 -1.96
CA LYS A 16 1.17 11.12 -2.65
C LYS A 16 -0.16 11.51 -3.29
N SER A 17 -0.98 10.52 -3.66
CA SER A 17 -2.22 10.73 -4.41
C SER A 17 -3.46 10.81 -3.52
N LEU A 18 -3.41 10.23 -2.32
CA LEU A 18 -4.53 10.19 -1.38
C LEU A 18 -4.33 11.20 -0.25
N PRO A 19 -5.42 11.79 0.26
CA PRO A 19 -5.39 12.52 1.53
C PRO A 19 -4.83 11.64 2.65
N PRO A 20 -4.07 12.22 3.61
CA PRO A 20 -3.41 11.45 4.68
C PRO A 20 -4.39 10.57 5.46
N GLN A 21 -5.62 11.03 5.63
CA GLN A 21 -6.67 10.32 6.36
C GLN A 21 -7.14 9.08 5.62
N GLN A 22 -7.34 9.16 4.30
CA GLN A 22 -7.74 8.01 3.47
C GLN A 22 -6.61 6.99 3.35
N PHE A 23 -5.37 7.45 3.19
CA PHE A 23 -4.22 6.54 3.16
C PHE A 23 -4.08 5.77 4.48
N ASN A 24 -4.13 6.46 5.63
CA ASN A 24 -3.98 5.82 6.94
C ASN A 24 -5.17 4.91 7.31
N SER A 25 -6.40 5.25 6.92
CA SER A 25 -7.58 4.43 7.23
C SER A 25 -7.77 3.25 6.28
N TRP A 26 -7.49 3.41 4.99
CA TRP A 26 -7.83 2.41 3.97
C TRP A 26 -6.62 1.64 3.47
N ILE A 27 -5.47 2.29 3.27
CA ILE A 27 -4.31 1.67 2.61
C ILE A 27 -3.32 1.07 3.61
N LYS A 28 -2.96 1.83 4.66
CA LYS A 28 -2.02 1.40 5.71
C LYS A 28 -2.37 0.08 6.40
N PRO A 29 -3.65 -0.26 6.69
CA PRO A 29 -3.99 -1.56 7.29
C PRO A 29 -3.99 -2.72 6.28
N LEU A 30 -3.97 -2.46 4.97
CA LEU A 30 -3.90 -3.52 3.97
C LEU A 30 -2.56 -4.22 4.05
N ARG A 31 -2.61 -5.54 4.21
CA ARG A 31 -1.44 -6.40 4.09
C ARG A 31 -1.58 -7.24 2.83
N LEU A 32 -0.46 -7.44 2.15
CA LEU A 32 -0.34 -8.48 1.13
C LEU A 32 -0.60 -9.82 1.80
N SER A 33 -1.82 -10.33 1.66
CA SER A 33 -2.14 -11.72 1.97
C SER A 33 -1.80 -12.54 0.73
N ASN A 34 -0.87 -13.48 0.88
CA ASN A 34 -0.59 -14.49 -0.14
C ASN A 34 -1.63 -15.62 -0.01
N ASP A 35 -2.89 -15.30 -0.30
CA ASP A 35 -3.92 -16.35 -0.43
C ASP A 35 -3.75 -16.97 -1.82
N ASN A 36 -3.29 -18.23 -1.84
CA ASN A 36 -3.10 -19.04 -3.05
C ASN A 36 -4.42 -19.67 -3.47
#